data_AF-A0A124FWV1-F1
#
_entry.id   AF-A0A124FWV1-F1
#
_cell.length_a   1.000
_cell.length_b   1.000
_cell.length_c   1.000
_cell.angle_alpha   90.00
_cell.angle_beta   90.00
_cell.angle_gamma   90.00
#
_symmetry.space_group_name_H-M   'P 1'
#
loop_
_entity.id
_entity.type
_entity.pdbx_description
1 polymer ?
#
loop_
_entity_poly.entity_id
_entity_poly.type
_entity_poly.pdbx_seq_one_letter_code
_entity_poly.pdbx_strand_id
1 'polypeptide(L)'
;MKIKYIFIALALTLFTLSGCADFLEREPDTILSDDQVFGDAVMIKSVLANFYGRITWGQHIDDSYSYTILDEAAKCDSGPDTRQGFEDNRWRVYDYTLLRNLNQFLKGVRETTVLDSKTQKQIEGEARFIRAWVYFNMARGMGGMPIVKDEIFEYKPGMDITALQYPRSTEAEIYDYIISECEAIKDFLPVDPSINAARATKWAALMLKARAAIYAGSIANYNNKMSNPIATPGGEVGIPANLAQGYYQTALAAAEDVIKSGKYELQLTKPDDRGRNFYEALSVKENNKEVIWARDYKYPGQTNGFTQINIPASHAEDIDRAYAGPILNLVEDYEYINNRNGEIKIRDAQGNYIF
;
A
#
# COMPACT_ATOMS: atom_id res chain seq x y z
N MET A 1 -63.19 -42.19 32.69
CA MET A 1 -62.92 -41.49 31.41
C MET A 1 -61.92 -40.34 31.50
N LYS A 2 -61.75 -39.62 32.62
CA LYS A 2 -60.94 -38.38 32.68
C LYS A 2 -59.40 -38.56 32.59
N ILE A 3 -58.84 -39.70 33.03
CA ILE A 3 -57.37 -39.91 33.04
C ILE A 3 -56.79 -40.24 31.63
N LYS A 4 -57.54 -40.94 30.77
CA LYS A 4 -57.09 -41.24 29.39
C LYS A 4 -56.90 -39.99 28.54
N TYR A 5 -57.76 -38.97 28.72
CA TYR A 5 -57.63 -37.71 27.99
C TYR A 5 -56.44 -36.86 28.47
N ILE A 6 -56.02 -37.01 29.73
CA ILE A 6 -54.82 -36.34 30.27
C ILE A 6 -53.56 -36.93 29.63
N PHE A 7 -53.44 -38.26 29.53
CA PHE A 7 -52.29 -38.89 28.87
C PHE A 7 -52.21 -38.60 27.37
N ILE A 8 -53.36 -38.50 26.68
CA ILE A 8 -53.41 -38.11 25.26
C ILE A 8 -53.03 -36.63 25.08
N ALA A 9 -53.50 -35.74 25.98
CA ALA A 9 -53.13 -34.34 25.95
C ALA A 9 -51.65 -34.11 26.27
N LEU A 10 -51.06 -34.88 27.19
CA LEU A 10 -49.62 -34.85 27.51
C LEU A 10 -48.78 -35.38 26.34
N ALA A 11 -49.22 -36.45 25.68
CA ALA A 11 -48.55 -36.99 24.51
C ALA A 11 -48.61 -36.01 23.31
N LEU A 12 -49.74 -35.31 23.11
CA LEU A 12 -49.84 -34.28 22.07
C LEU A 12 -48.96 -33.05 22.35
N THR A 13 -48.76 -32.68 23.61
CA THR A 13 -47.88 -31.54 23.99
C THR A 13 -46.39 -31.89 23.92
N LEU A 14 -46.00 -33.16 24.07
CA LEU A 14 -44.62 -33.58 23.82
C LEU A 14 -44.25 -33.58 22.33
N PHE A 15 -45.21 -33.77 21.42
CA PHE A 15 -44.98 -33.71 19.97
C PHE A 15 -44.89 -32.28 19.41
N THR A 16 -45.27 -31.25 20.18
CA THR A 16 -45.15 -29.84 19.75
C THR A 16 -43.81 -29.19 20.13
N LEU A 17 -42.93 -29.90 20.84
CA LEU A 17 -41.61 -29.38 21.26
C LEU A 17 -40.45 -29.80 20.35
N SER A 18 -40.70 -30.58 19.29
CA SER A 18 -39.73 -30.75 18.20
C SER A 18 -39.81 -29.56 17.23
N GLY A 19 -39.58 -28.35 17.76
CA GLY A 19 -39.45 -27.14 16.95
C GLY A 19 -38.10 -27.12 16.25
N CYS A 20 -38.09 -26.73 14.97
CA CYS A 20 -36.92 -26.60 14.10
C CYS A 20 -35.77 -25.82 14.76
N ALA A 21 -34.80 -26.52 15.35
CA ALA A 21 -33.54 -25.91 15.78
C ALA A 21 -32.76 -25.33 14.58
N ASP A 22 -32.73 -26.06 13.45
CA ASP A 22 -32.02 -25.67 12.23
C ASP A 22 -32.49 -24.35 11.58
N PHE A 23 -33.71 -23.86 11.87
CA PHE A 23 -34.15 -22.57 11.36
C PHE A 23 -33.54 -21.39 12.13
N LEU A 24 -33.23 -21.60 13.41
CA LEU A 24 -32.59 -20.60 14.27
C LEU A 24 -31.07 -20.63 14.17
N GLU A 25 -30.50 -21.78 13.80
CA GLU A 25 -29.07 -21.95 13.49
C GLU A 25 -28.80 -21.72 12.00
N ARG A 26 -29.07 -20.49 11.55
CA ARG A 26 -28.72 -20.08 10.19
C ARG A 26 -27.30 -19.53 10.19
N GLU A 27 -26.38 -20.18 9.48
CA GLU A 27 -25.07 -19.58 9.21
C GLU A 27 -25.27 -18.28 8.41
N PRO A 28 -24.59 -17.18 8.80
CA PRO A 28 -24.59 -15.97 8.00
C PRO A 28 -24.05 -16.27 6.60
N ASP A 29 -24.82 -15.94 5.56
CA ASP A 29 -24.42 -16.13 4.15
C ASP A 29 -23.48 -15.03 3.62
N THR A 30 -23.22 -14.01 4.46
CA THR A 30 -22.41 -12.82 4.13
C THR A 30 -21.14 -12.69 4.98
N ILE A 31 -20.94 -13.57 5.97
CA ILE A 31 -19.80 -13.52 6.89
C ILE A 31 -19.15 -14.91 6.90
N LEU A 32 -17.87 -14.97 6.55
CA LEU A 32 -17.08 -16.17 6.72
C LEU A 32 -16.60 -16.25 8.18
N SER A 33 -16.81 -17.39 8.81
CA SER A 33 -16.24 -17.69 10.13
C SER A 33 -14.72 -17.93 10.05
N ASP A 34 -14.03 -17.78 11.18
CA ASP A 34 -12.60 -18.08 11.29
C ASP A 34 -12.30 -19.53 10.86
N ASP A 35 -13.16 -20.49 11.24
CA ASP A 35 -13.00 -21.90 10.86
C ASP A 35 -13.13 -22.11 9.34
N GLN A 36 -14.07 -21.42 8.68
CA GLN A 36 -14.22 -21.47 7.22
C GLN A 36 -13.01 -20.85 6.50
N VAL A 37 -12.44 -19.77 7.04
CA VAL A 37 -11.29 -19.10 6.43
C VAL A 37 -10.00 -19.88 6.67
N PHE A 38 -9.68 -20.20 7.93
CA PHE A 38 -8.41 -20.81 8.30
C PHE A 38 -8.40 -22.33 8.15
N GLY A 39 -9.55 -22.95 7.90
CA GLY A 39 -9.69 -24.35 7.50
C GLY A 39 -9.45 -24.61 6.01
N ASP A 40 -9.26 -23.57 5.18
CA ASP A 40 -9.01 -23.71 3.74
C ASP A 40 -7.86 -22.82 3.25
N ALA A 41 -6.80 -23.44 2.74
CA ALA A 41 -5.63 -22.76 2.18
C ALA A 41 -5.97 -21.79 1.03
N VAL A 42 -7.04 -22.04 0.27
CA VAL A 42 -7.53 -21.16 -0.80
C VAL A 42 -8.19 -19.91 -0.20
N MET A 43 -8.97 -20.06 0.87
CA MET A 43 -9.59 -18.93 1.57
C MET A 43 -8.55 -18.04 2.23
N ILE A 44 -7.54 -18.63 2.90
CA ILE A 44 -6.41 -17.88 3.47
C ILE A 44 -5.73 -17.02 2.39
N LYS A 45 -5.44 -17.61 1.21
CA LYS A 45 -4.84 -16.87 0.09
C LYS A 45 -5.75 -15.77 -0.44
N SER A 46 -7.05 -15.98 -0.45
CA SER A 46 -8.05 -15.01 -0.90
C SER A 46 -8.09 -13.79 0.02
N VAL A 47 -8.05 -14.01 1.34
CA VAL A 47 -7.94 -12.93 2.34
C VAL A 47 -6.63 -12.15 2.17
N LEU A 48 -5.50 -12.84 1.99
CA LEU A 48 -4.22 -12.16 1.72
C LEU A 48 -4.28 -11.31 0.43
N ALA A 49 -4.88 -11.83 -0.64
CA ALA A 49 -5.06 -11.09 -1.90
C ALA A 49 -5.92 -9.84 -1.71
N ASN A 50 -6.96 -9.89 -0.86
CA ASN A 50 -7.76 -8.73 -0.50
C ASN A 50 -6.89 -7.63 0.16
N PHE A 51 -6.00 -8.00 1.08
CA PHE A 51 -5.11 -7.02 1.71
C PHE A 51 -4.16 -6.34 0.71
N TYR A 52 -3.59 -7.07 -0.24
CA TYR A 52 -2.83 -6.45 -1.34
C TYR A 52 -3.69 -5.45 -2.13
N GLY A 53 -4.94 -5.81 -2.41
CA GLY A 53 -5.88 -4.95 -3.16
C GLY A 53 -6.26 -3.64 -2.44
N ARG A 54 -6.10 -3.57 -1.12
CA ARG A 54 -6.37 -2.37 -0.30
C ARG A 54 -5.24 -1.35 -0.30
N ILE A 55 -4.08 -1.68 -0.85
CA ILE A 55 -2.90 -0.82 -0.86
C ILE A 55 -3.05 0.24 -1.96
N THR A 56 -3.71 1.35 -1.62
CA THR A 56 -3.84 2.50 -2.52
C THR A 56 -3.91 3.79 -1.70
N TRP A 57 -2.84 4.58 -1.73
CA TRP A 57 -2.75 5.85 -1.01
C TRP A 57 -1.85 6.84 -1.75
N GLY A 58 -2.15 8.13 -1.65
CA GLY A 58 -1.43 9.16 -2.38
C GLY A 58 -1.82 9.21 -3.86
N GLN A 59 -0.88 9.62 -4.70
CA GLN A 59 -1.04 9.58 -6.16
C GLN A 59 -1.09 8.12 -6.65
N HIS A 60 -2.07 7.80 -7.49
CA HIS A 60 -2.21 6.47 -8.08
C HIS A 60 -2.92 6.52 -9.43
N ILE A 61 -2.72 5.50 -10.26
CA ILE A 61 -3.19 5.48 -11.65
C ILE A 61 -4.72 5.48 -11.80
N ASP A 62 -5.45 5.06 -10.77
CA ASP A 62 -6.93 5.12 -10.77
C ASP A 62 -7.49 6.53 -10.41
N ASP A 63 -6.63 7.50 -10.05
CA ASP A 63 -7.01 8.89 -9.76
C ASP A 63 -6.06 9.86 -10.50
N SER A 64 -6.35 10.15 -11.77
CA SER A 64 -5.43 10.96 -12.59
C SER A 64 -5.32 12.42 -12.14
N TYR A 65 -6.36 12.97 -11.51
CA TYR A 65 -6.30 14.32 -10.94
C TYR A 65 -5.33 14.41 -9.76
N SER A 66 -5.01 13.31 -9.09
CA SER A 66 -4.00 13.32 -8.03
C SER A 66 -2.62 13.79 -8.52
N TYR A 67 -2.29 13.55 -9.80
CA TYR A 67 -1.03 14.00 -10.41
C TYR A 67 -0.99 15.52 -10.65
N THR A 68 -2.13 16.21 -10.68
CA THR A 68 -2.20 17.66 -10.89
C THR A 68 -2.10 18.48 -9.59
N ILE A 69 -1.90 17.81 -8.46
CA ILE A 69 -1.85 18.42 -7.12
C ILE A 69 -0.42 18.79 -6.72
N LEU A 70 0.54 18.03 -7.23
CA LEU A 70 1.96 18.27 -7.09
C LEU A 70 2.51 18.92 -8.37
N ASP A 71 3.82 19.10 -8.44
CA ASP A 71 4.52 19.77 -9.53
C ASP A 71 4.86 18.86 -10.73
N GLU A 72 4.17 17.73 -10.90
CA GLU A 72 4.39 16.86 -12.07
C GLU A 72 3.43 17.13 -13.24
N ALA A 73 2.19 17.55 -12.97
CA ALA A 73 1.18 17.76 -13.99
C ALA A 73 0.24 18.94 -13.67
N ALA A 74 -0.45 19.42 -14.71
CA ALA A 74 -1.56 20.37 -14.59
C ALA A 74 -2.83 19.77 -15.19
N LYS A 75 -3.98 20.30 -14.75
CA LYS A 75 -5.27 20.00 -15.35
C LYS A 75 -5.31 20.50 -16.80
N CYS A 76 -5.62 19.63 -17.76
CA CYS A 76 -5.62 19.97 -19.19
C CYS A 76 -6.90 19.57 -19.96
N ASP A 77 -7.96 19.18 -19.25
CA ASP A 77 -9.25 18.75 -19.79
C ASP A 77 -10.15 19.92 -20.31
N SER A 78 -9.55 21.09 -20.57
CA SER A 78 -10.21 22.33 -21.05
C SER A 78 -11.16 23.02 -20.05
N GLY A 79 -11.34 22.49 -18.83
CA GLY A 79 -12.11 23.15 -17.78
C GLY A 79 -11.24 24.06 -16.90
N PRO A 80 -11.77 25.18 -16.37
CA PRO A 80 -11.04 25.95 -15.35
C PRO A 80 -10.76 25.05 -14.13
N ASP A 81 -9.57 25.16 -13.56
CA ASP A 81 -9.31 24.63 -12.22
C ASP A 81 -9.76 25.66 -11.19
N THR A 82 -10.88 25.38 -10.53
CA THR A 82 -11.45 26.27 -9.52
C THR A 82 -11.04 25.89 -8.10
N ARG A 83 -10.05 25.01 -7.92
CA ARG A 83 -9.63 24.53 -6.60
C ARG A 83 -9.05 25.67 -5.75
N GLN A 84 -9.66 25.92 -4.59
CA GLN A 84 -9.30 27.01 -3.68
C GLN A 84 -8.48 26.56 -2.46
N GLY A 85 -8.22 25.26 -2.31
CA GLY A 85 -7.48 24.72 -1.16
C GLY A 85 -7.45 23.19 -1.15
N PHE A 86 -6.79 22.64 -0.13
CA PHE A 86 -6.72 21.21 0.11
C PHE A 86 -7.33 20.85 1.46
N GLU A 87 -7.98 19.69 1.51
CA GLU A 87 -8.55 19.13 2.72
C GLU A 87 -7.42 18.70 3.66
N ASP A 88 -7.57 18.96 4.97
CA ASP A 88 -6.53 18.66 5.96
C ASP A 88 -6.11 17.18 5.98
N ASN A 89 -7.02 16.28 5.58
CA ASN A 89 -6.80 14.84 5.58
C ASN A 89 -6.47 14.27 4.19
N ARG A 90 -6.19 15.11 3.19
CA ARG A 90 -5.80 14.65 1.86
C ARG A 90 -4.58 13.72 1.96
N TRP A 91 -4.70 12.54 1.37
CA TRP A 91 -3.70 11.47 1.40
C TRP A 91 -3.24 11.01 2.79
N ARG A 92 -3.98 11.39 3.85
CA ARG A 92 -3.68 10.95 5.21
C ARG A 92 -3.98 9.46 5.33
N VAL A 93 -2.94 8.69 5.64
CA VAL A 93 -3.10 7.26 5.93
C VAL A 93 -3.27 7.08 7.44
N TYR A 94 -4.42 6.53 7.84
CA TYR A 94 -4.76 6.18 9.22
C TYR A 94 -5.69 4.97 9.22
N ASP A 95 -5.17 3.79 8.86
CA ASP A 95 -5.98 2.57 8.71
C ASP A 95 -5.67 1.54 9.81
N TYR A 96 -5.98 1.89 11.06
CA TYR A 96 -5.89 0.94 12.20
C TYR A 96 -6.89 -0.22 12.07
N THR A 97 -7.94 -0.07 11.25
CA THR A 97 -8.82 -1.18 10.90
C THR A 97 -8.07 -2.24 10.08
N LEU A 98 -7.29 -1.84 9.07
CA LEU A 98 -6.43 -2.76 8.33
C LEU A 98 -5.36 -3.38 9.22
N LEU A 99 -4.71 -2.60 10.08
CA LEU A 99 -3.72 -3.13 11.04
C LEU A 99 -4.34 -4.21 11.93
N ARG A 100 -5.53 -3.96 12.48
CA ARG A 100 -6.27 -4.93 13.28
C ARG A 100 -6.62 -6.19 12.47
N ASN A 101 -7.11 -6.02 11.24
CA ASN A 101 -7.46 -7.15 10.37
C ASN A 101 -6.22 -8.00 10.01
N LEU A 102 -5.08 -7.36 9.75
CA LEU A 102 -3.81 -8.05 9.52
C LEU A 102 -3.36 -8.82 10.77
N ASN A 103 -3.52 -8.24 11.96
CA ASN A 103 -3.17 -8.91 13.22
C ASN A 103 -4.06 -10.14 13.47
N GLN A 104 -5.37 -10.03 13.23
CA GLN A 104 -6.28 -11.18 13.28
C GLN A 104 -5.91 -12.26 12.27
N PHE A 105 -5.62 -11.86 11.02
CA PHE A 105 -5.18 -12.77 9.98
C PHE A 105 -3.88 -13.48 10.34
N LEU A 106 -2.88 -12.75 10.85
CA LEU A 106 -1.61 -13.30 11.31
C LEU A 106 -1.81 -14.33 12.43
N LYS A 107 -2.69 -14.05 13.39
CA LYS A 107 -3.05 -15.02 14.44
C LYS A 107 -3.60 -16.31 13.83
N GLY A 108 -4.61 -16.22 12.97
CA GLY A 108 -5.19 -17.42 12.34
C GLY A 108 -4.23 -18.17 11.42
N VAL A 109 -3.37 -17.48 10.68
CA VAL A 109 -2.30 -18.11 9.88
C VAL A 109 -1.30 -18.86 10.76
N ARG A 110 -0.99 -18.39 11.96
CA ARG A 110 -0.07 -19.08 12.89
C ARG A 110 -0.72 -20.28 13.56
N GLU A 111 -2.03 -20.25 13.77
CA GLU A 111 -2.80 -21.31 14.44
C GLU A 111 -3.32 -22.40 13.47
N THR A 112 -3.40 -22.10 12.17
CA THR A 112 -3.90 -23.07 11.17
C THR A 112 -3.01 -24.30 11.03
N THR A 113 -3.65 -25.43 10.71
CA THR A 113 -3.00 -26.72 10.44
C THR A 113 -3.06 -27.14 8.98
N VAL A 114 -3.72 -26.34 8.12
CA VAL A 114 -3.96 -26.70 6.70
C VAL A 114 -2.84 -26.25 5.75
N LEU A 115 -1.85 -25.52 6.27
CA LEU A 115 -0.68 -25.04 5.53
C LEU A 115 0.58 -25.80 5.96
N ASP A 116 1.45 -26.11 5.02
CA ASP A 116 2.81 -26.53 5.35
C ASP A 116 3.63 -25.36 5.92
N SER A 117 4.68 -25.67 6.69
CA SER A 117 5.47 -24.66 7.39
C SER A 117 6.10 -23.61 6.47
N LYS A 118 6.49 -23.97 5.23
CA LYS A 118 7.08 -23.03 4.29
C LYS A 118 6.02 -22.06 3.77
N THR A 119 4.87 -22.58 3.36
CA THR A 119 3.75 -21.75 2.88
C THR A 119 3.21 -20.85 4.00
N GLN A 120 3.09 -21.36 5.22
CA GLN A 120 2.67 -20.59 6.40
C GLN A 120 3.60 -19.39 6.63
N LYS A 121 4.93 -19.63 6.70
CA LYS A 121 5.93 -18.56 6.86
C LYS A 121 5.86 -17.54 5.74
N GLN A 122 5.70 -17.99 4.50
CA GLN A 122 5.58 -17.08 3.36
C GLN A 122 4.36 -16.16 3.51
N ILE A 123 3.18 -16.72 3.83
CA ILE A 123 1.95 -15.94 4.02
C ILE A 123 2.08 -14.97 5.19
N GLU A 124 2.70 -15.40 6.30
CA GLU A 124 3.01 -14.52 7.43
C GLU A 124 3.96 -13.38 7.01
N GLY A 125 5.02 -13.69 6.27
CA GLY A 125 5.96 -12.70 5.75
C GLY A 125 5.28 -11.66 4.87
N GLU A 126 4.38 -12.09 3.98
CA GLU A 126 3.63 -11.17 3.11
C GLU A 126 2.66 -10.29 3.89
N ALA A 127 1.91 -10.84 4.85
CA ALA A 127 1.01 -10.04 5.68
C ALA A 127 1.76 -9.02 6.56
N ARG A 128 2.91 -9.41 7.14
CA ARG A 128 3.78 -8.50 7.88
C ARG A 128 4.43 -7.43 6.99
N PHE A 129 4.78 -7.76 5.75
CA PHE A 129 5.24 -6.78 4.76
C PHE A 129 4.17 -5.72 4.48
N ILE A 130 2.91 -6.14 4.27
CA ILE A 130 1.78 -5.21 4.09
C ILE A 130 1.61 -4.34 5.34
N ARG A 131 1.69 -4.92 6.54
CA ARG A 131 1.62 -4.16 7.80
C ARG A 131 2.73 -3.11 7.91
N ALA A 132 3.97 -3.47 7.59
CA ALA A 132 5.10 -2.54 7.56
C ALA A 132 4.90 -1.44 6.50
N TRP A 133 4.34 -1.77 5.34
CA TRP A 133 4.01 -0.81 4.30
C TRP A 133 2.91 0.17 4.73
N VAL A 134 1.87 -0.29 5.42
CA VAL A 134 0.84 0.59 6.02
C VAL A 134 1.49 1.58 6.98
N TYR A 135 2.31 1.08 7.92
CA TYR A 135 3.03 1.95 8.86
C TYR A 135 3.95 2.96 8.17
N PHE A 136 4.67 2.56 7.12
CA PHE A 136 5.49 3.47 6.32
C PHE A 136 4.67 4.62 5.72
N ASN A 137 3.49 4.32 5.20
CA ASN A 137 2.60 5.35 4.65
C ASN A 137 1.97 6.25 5.72
N MET A 138 1.77 5.75 6.95
CA MET A 138 1.38 6.59 8.08
C MET A 138 2.53 7.50 8.51
N ALA A 139 3.74 6.95 8.66
CA ALA A 139 4.93 7.65 9.12
C ALA A 139 5.29 8.83 8.21
N ARG A 140 5.29 8.65 6.89
CA ARG A 140 5.65 9.71 5.94
C ARG A 140 4.72 10.93 5.95
N GLY A 141 3.49 10.78 6.45
CA GLY A 141 2.50 11.86 6.50
C GLY A 141 2.22 12.42 7.89
N MET A 142 2.43 11.63 8.94
CA MET A 142 2.06 11.99 10.32
C MET A 142 3.22 11.91 11.33
N GLY A 143 4.37 11.36 10.94
CA GLY A 143 5.46 11.03 11.86
C GLY A 143 5.14 9.79 12.70
N GLY A 144 5.59 9.77 13.95
CA GLY A 144 5.36 8.70 14.91
C GLY A 144 3.88 8.44 15.18
N MET A 145 3.49 7.16 15.22
CA MET A 145 2.11 6.69 15.39
C MET A 145 2.08 5.45 16.28
N PRO A 146 0.94 5.09 16.89
CA PRO A 146 0.84 3.89 17.73
C PRO A 146 1.30 2.58 17.05
N ILE A 147 2.33 1.94 17.60
CA ILE A 147 2.84 0.67 17.11
C ILE A 147 2.17 -0.47 17.89
N VAL A 148 1.12 -1.08 17.31
CA VAL A 148 0.30 -2.10 17.98
C VAL A 148 0.86 -3.51 17.87
N LYS A 149 1.86 -3.73 17.00
CA LYS A 149 2.48 -5.05 16.76
C LYS A 149 1.42 -6.12 16.50
N ASP A 150 1.39 -7.20 17.29
CA ASP A 150 0.46 -8.32 17.16
C ASP A 150 -0.78 -8.17 18.08
N GLU A 151 -0.94 -7.05 18.78
CA GLU A 151 -2.09 -6.82 19.65
C GLU A 151 -3.38 -6.68 18.82
N ILE A 152 -4.43 -7.38 19.25
CA ILE A 152 -5.77 -7.32 18.64
C ILE A 152 -6.70 -6.69 19.68
N PHE A 153 -7.07 -5.44 19.46
CA PHE A 153 -7.99 -4.73 20.35
C PHE A 153 -9.43 -5.17 20.11
N GLU A 154 -10.16 -5.38 21.20
CA GLU A 154 -11.60 -5.63 21.22
C GLU A 154 -12.29 -4.59 22.08
N TYR A 155 -13.46 -4.16 21.65
CA TYR A 155 -14.34 -3.34 22.48
C TYR A 155 -15.41 -4.22 23.13
N LYS A 156 -15.52 -4.13 24.45
CA LYS A 156 -16.60 -4.75 25.23
C LYS A 156 -17.39 -3.64 25.92
N PRO A 157 -18.73 -3.58 25.77
CA PRO A 157 -19.54 -2.60 26.49
C PRO A 157 -19.23 -2.61 27.99
N GLY A 158 -18.94 -1.43 28.54
CA GLY A 158 -18.58 -1.27 29.96
C GLY A 158 -17.11 -1.54 30.32
N MET A 159 -16.25 -1.84 29.34
CA MET A 159 -14.80 -1.94 29.59
C MET A 159 -14.17 -0.57 29.90
N ASP A 160 -13.06 -0.59 30.62
CA ASP A 160 -12.20 0.58 30.76
C ASP A 160 -11.54 0.93 29.42
N ILE A 161 -11.89 2.10 28.87
CA ILE A 161 -11.38 2.56 27.57
C ILE A 161 -9.91 2.98 27.62
N THR A 162 -9.32 3.17 28.80
CA THR A 162 -7.89 3.52 28.91
C THR A 162 -7.00 2.40 28.38
N ALA A 163 -7.47 1.15 28.40
CA ALA A 163 -6.80 0.01 27.76
C ALA A 163 -6.71 0.12 26.22
N LEU A 164 -7.50 1.02 25.60
CA LEU A 164 -7.45 1.30 24.16
C LEU A 164 -6.62 2.55 23.83
N GLN A 165 -6.13 3.27 24.85
CA GLN A 165 -5.32 4.47 24.68
C GLN A 165 -3.86 4.08 24.50
N TYR A 166 -3.42 4.05 23.25
CA TYR A 166 -2.05 3.74 22.90
C TYR A 166 -1.30 5.01 22.49
N PRO A 167 -0.17 5.36 23.13
CA PRO A 167 0.57 6.57 22.80
C PRO A 167 1.17 6.45 21.40
N ARG A 168 1.36 7.61 20.76
CA ARG A 168 2.17 7.69 19.55
C ARG A 168 3.62 7.34 19.89
N SER A 169 4.29 6.61 19.00
CA SER A 169 5.74 6.49 19.06
C SER A 169 6.39 7.82 18.68
N THR A 170 7.70 7.92 18.89
CA THR A 170 8.51 8.90 18.17
C THR A 170 8.52 8.60 16.66
N GLU A 171 8.91 9.57 15.84
CA GLU A 171 9.08 9.36 14.40
C GLU A 171 10.22 8.39 14.10
N ALA A 172 11.30 8.39 14.89
CA ALA A 172 12.38 7.41 14.74
C ALA A 172 11.89 5.97 14.99
N GLU A 173 11.16 5.75 16.09
CA GLU A 173 10.70 4.40 16.49
C GLU A 173 9.78 3.74 15.46
N ILE A 174 8.93 4.50 14.76
CA ILE A 174 8.07 3.91 13.72
C ILE A 174 8.89 3.47 12.50
N TYR A 175 9.90 4.25 12.08
CA TYR A 175 10.81 3.85 11.01
C TYR A 175 11.66 2.65 11.43
N ASP A 176 12.16 2.62 12.67
CA ASP A 176 12.90 1.48 13.23
C ASP A 176 12.04 0.21 13.29
N TYR A 177 10.76 0.33 13.64
CA TYR A 177 9.81 -0.77 13.58
C TYR A 177 9.63 -1.31 12.16
N ILE A 178 9.44 -0.42 11.16
CA ILE A 178 9.32 -0.84 9.76
C ILE A 178 10.59 -1.56 9.28
N ILE A 179 11.76 -1.01 9.59
CA ILE A 179 13.07 -1.56 9.25
C ILE A 179 13.25 -2.95 9.86
N SER A 180 12.92 -3.11 11.14
CA SER A 180 13.06 -4.39 11.86
C SER A 180 12.03 -5.43 11.41
N GLU A 181 10.80 -5.05 11.10
CA GLU A 181 9.80 -5.95 10.51
C GLU A 181 10.30 -6.48 9.15
N CYS A 182 10.80 -5.59 8.28
CA CYS A 182 11.34 -5.99 6.98
C CYS A 182 12.56 -6.91 7.10
N GLU A 183 13.44 -6.64 8.06
CA GLU A 183 14.60 -7.50 8.34
C GLU A 183 14.16 -8.89 8.84
N ALA A 184 13.18 -8.95 9.74
CA ALA A 184 12.71 -10.21 10.33
C ALA A 184 12.01 -11.13 9.32
N ILE A 185 11.34 -10.56 8.30
CA ILE A 185 10.56 -11.32 7.32
C ILE A 185 11.32 -11.60 6.02
N LYS A 186 12.51 -11.03 5.81
CA LYS A 186 13.23 -11.12 4.53
C LYS A 186 13.45 -12.58 4.08
N ASP A 187 13.68 -13.49 5.03
CA ASP A 187 13.93 -14.91 4.75
C ASP A 187 12.66 -15.77 4.83
N PHE A 188 11.51 -15.16 5.12
CA PHE A 188 10.19 -15.81 5.01
C PHE A 188 9.66 -15.69 3.57
N LEU A 189 10.10 -14.65 2.85
CA LEU A 189 9.62 -14.30 1.52
C LEU A 189 10.41 -15.01 0.41
N PRO A 190 9.79 -15.23 -0.77
CA PRO A 190 10.49 -15.80 -1.92
C PRO A 190 11.70 -14.97 -2.36
N VAL A 191 12.77 -15.66 -2.78
CA VAL A 191 13.99 -15.03 -3.31
C VAL A 191 13.86 -14.75 -4.80
N ASP A 192 13.08 -15.51 -5.54
CA ASP A 192 12.89 -15.25 -6.96
C ASP A 192 11.84 -14.14 -7.18
N PRO A 193 12.04 -13.26 -8.18
CA PRO A 193 11.03 -12.29 -8.56
C PRO A 193 9.66 -12.93 -8.76
N SER A 194 8.63 -12.28 -8.24
CA SER A 194 7.25 -12.76 -8.41
C SER A 194 6.75 -12.44 -9.83
N ILE A 195 5.80 -13.23 -10.31
CA ILE A 195 5.14 -12.97 -11.61
C ILE A 195 4.58 -11.54 -11.60
N ASN A 196 4.94 -10.75 -12.62
CA ASN A 196 4.57 -9.34 -12.77
C ASN A 196 4.92 -8.46 -11.56
N ALA A 197 5.88 -8.89 -10.73
CA ALA A 197 6.23 -8.24 -9.46
C ALA A 197 5.03 -8.04 -8.50
N ALA A 198 3.97 -8.86 -8.65
CA ALA A 198 2.68 -8.62 -7.98
C ALA A 198 2.64 -9.02 -6.50
N ARG A 199 3.63 -9.81 -6.04
CA ARG A 199 3.74 -10.27 -4.64
C ARG A 199 5.06 -9.86 -4.03
N ALA A 200 5.04 -9.58 -2.73
CA ALA A 200 6.22 -9.22 -1.98
C ALA A 200 7.24 -10.37 -1.99
N THR A 201 8.47 -10.03 -2.36
CA THR A 201 9.65 -10.91 -2.31
C THR A 201 10.59 -10.44 -1.21
N LYS A 202 11.63 -11.23 -0.93
CA LYS A 202 12.74 -10.82 -0.06
C LYS A 202 13.26 -9.43 -0.43
N TRP A 203 13.36 -9.15 -1.72
CA TRP A 203 13.89 -7.90 -2.24
C TRP A 203 12.92 -6.74 -2.12
N ALA A 204 11.61 -6.99 -2.27
CA ALA A 204 10.60 -5.98 -1.96
C ALA A 204 10.68 -5.54 -0.49
N ALA A 205 10.85 -6.49 0.45
CA ALA A 205 11.05 -6.17 1.87
C ALA A 205 12.34 -5.39 2.12
N LEU A 206 13.46 -5.78 1.51
CA LEU A 206 14.72 -5.03 1.61
C LEU A 206 14.63 -3.63 1.01
N MET A 207 13.86 -3.43 -0.07
CA MET A 207 13.67 -2.09 -0.65
C MET A 207 12.71 -1.23 0.16
N LEU A 208 11.71 -1.81 0.84
CA LEU A 208 10.93 -1.07 1.83
C LEU A 208 11.81 -0.68 3.04
N LYS A 209 12.66 -1.58 3.54
CA LYS A 209 13.66 -1.28 4.57
C LYS A 209 14.56 -0.12 4.15
N ALA A 210 15.12 -0.18 2.93
CA ALA A 210 15.97 0.88 2.41
C ALA A 210 15.23 2.22 2.30
N ARG A 211 13.99 2.20 1.78
CA ARG A 211 13.16 3.40 1.65
C ARG A 211 12.82 4.02 3.00
N ALA A 212 12.39 3.22 3.97
CA ALA A 212 12.11 3.68 5.34
C ALA A 212 13.35 4.33 5.96
N ALA A 213 14.52 3.70 5.80
CA ALA A 213 15.79 4.24 6.29
C ALA A 213 16.19 5.54 5.57
N ILE A 214 16.01 5.66 4.26
CA ILE A 214 16.28 6.92 3.54
C ILE A 214 15.37 8.05 4.05
N TYR A 215 14.07 7.78 4.25
CA TYR A 215 13.15 8.77 4.79
C TYR A 215 13.60 9.24 6.18
N ALA A 216 13.85 8.30 7.09
CA ALA A 216 14.30 8.61 8.45
C ALA A 216 15.64 9.38 8.47
N GLY A 217 16.62 8.94 7.66
CA GLY A 217 17.91 9.61 7.52
C GLY A 217 17.81 11.00 6.92
N SER A 218 16.89 11.21 5.98
CA SER A 218 16.63 12.51 5.35
C SER A 218 15.98 13.48 6.32
N ILE A 219 14.99 13.04 7.09
CA ILE A 219 14.39 13.84 8.15
C ILE A 219 15.46 14.19 9.19
N ALA A 220 16.23 13.21 9.66
CA ALA A 220 17.33 13.44 10.61
C ALA A 220 18.36 14.46 10.09
N ASN A 221 18.71 14.41 8.80
CA ASN A 221 19.71 15.29 8.22
C ASN A 221 19.17 16.69 7.89
N TYR A 222 18.13 16.76 7.07
CA TYR A 222 17.71 18.00 6.42
C TYR A 222 16.75 18.83 7.28
N ASN A 223 15.88 18.20 8.08
CA ASN A 223 15.00 18.95 8.99
C ASN A 223 15.83 19.73 10.02
N ASN A 224 16.88 19.11 10.58
CA ASN A 224 17.77 19.76 11.54
C ASN A 224 18.67 20.84 10.92
N LYS A 225 18.72 20.96 9.59
CA LYS A 225 19.43 22.02 8.87
C LYS A 225 18.52 23.21 8.52
N MET A 226 17.22 23.10 8.74
CA MET A 226 16.30 24.21 8.54
C MET A 226 16.56 25.31 9.57
N SER A 227 16.26 26.56 9.20
CA SER A 227 16.29 27.68 10.14
C SER A 227 15.34 27.47 11.32
N ASN A 228 14.19 26.83 11.06
CA ASN A 228 13.21 26.40 12.04
C ASN A 228 12.90 24.91 11.83
N PRO A 229 13.62 23.99 12.48
CA PRO A 229 13.34 22.56 12.40
C PRO A 229 11.92 22.25 12.88
N ILE A 230 11.22 21.39 12.16
CA ILE A 230 9.87 20.94 12.52
C ILE A 230 10.01 19.78 13.50
N ALA A 231 9.54 19.97 14.73
CA ALA A 231 9.54 18.92 15.74
C ALA A 231 8.40 19.09 16.75
N THR A 232 7.92 17.98 17.31
CA THR A 232 7.04 18.00 18.49
C THR A 232 7.85 17.75 19.77
N PRO A 233 7.39 18.22 20.94
CA PRO A 233 8.09 17.99 22.21
C PRO A 233 8.30 16.52 22.57
N GLY A 234 7.38 15.64 22.14
CA GLY A 234 7.46 14.19 22.36
C GLY A 234 8.24 13.43 21.29
N GLY A 235 8.74 14.11 20.25
CA GLY A 235 9.49 13.49 19.15
C GLY A 235 8.62 12.67 18.18
N GLU A 236 7.30 12.79 18.25
CA GLU A 236 6.39 12.21 17.26
C GLU A 236 6.54 12.84 15.87
N VAL A 237 7.13 14.03 15.78
CA VAL A 237 7.61 14.63 14.53
C VAL A 237 9.02 15.13 14.77
N GLY A 238 9.91 14.90 13.82
CA GLY A 238 11.33 15.19 13.88
C GLY A 238 12.16 14.00 14.36
N ILE A 239 13.34 13.84 13.75
CA ILE A 239 14.32 12.82 14.13
C ILE A 239 15.65 13.52 14.49
N PRO A 240 16.32 13.14 15.59
CA PRO A 240 17.61 13.73 15.97
C PRO A 240 18.70 13.59 14.89
N ALA A 241 19.49 14.65 14.69
CA ALA A 241 20.49 14.71 13.62
C ALA A 241 21.57 13.63 13.69
N ASN A 242 21.94 13.18 14.88
CA ASN A 242 22.95 12.14 15.09
C ASN A 242 22.54 10.75 14.58
N LEU A 243 21.25 10.53 14.30
CA LEU A 243 20.76 9.24 13.77
C LEU A 243 20.90 9.13 12.25
N ALA A 244 21.12 10.26 11.54
CA ALA A 244 21.12 10.29 10.08
C ALA A 244 22.10 9.28 9.45
N GLN A 245 23.34 9.20 9.96
CA GLN A 245 24.37 8.32 9.42
C GLN A 245 23.99 6.84 9.50
N GLY A 246 23.43 6.39 10.63
CA GLY A 246 23.03 4.99 10.82
C GLY A 246 21.90 4.58 9.87
N TYR A 247 20.95 5.49 9.64
CA TYR A 247 19.87 5.27 8.67
C TYR A 247 20.41 5.18 7.23
N TYR A 248 21.30 6.08 6.80
CA TYR A 248 21.89 5.98 5.47
C TYR A 248 22.73 4.71 5.28
N GLN A 249 23.45 4.26 6.31
CA GLN A 249 24.17 2.98 6.28
C GLN A 249 23.21 1.78 6.14
N THR A 250 22.09 1.81 6.85
CA THR A 250 21.04 0.78 6.75
C THR A 250 20.44 0.72 5.35
N ALA A 251 20.17 1.88 4.75
CA ALA A 251 19.67 1.98 3.39
C ALA A 251 20.67 1.45 2.36
N LEU A 252 21.94 1.87 2.47
CA LEU A 252 23.01 1.43 1.59
C LEU A 252 23.19 -0.08 1.64
N ALA A 253 23.26 -0.68 2.84
CA ALA A 253 23.44 -2.12 2.99
C ALA A 253 22.29 -2.91 2.34
N ALA A 254 21.04 -2.49 2.53
CA ALA A 254 19.89 -3.15 1.92
C ALA A 254 19.87 -3.00 0.38
N ALA A 255 20.27 -1.84 -0.15
CA ALA A 255 20.43 -1.63 -1.59
C ALA A 255 21.55 -2.48 -2.18
N GLU A 256 22.70 -2.57 -1.51
CA GLU A 256 23.82 -3.41 -1.92
C GLU A 256 23.45 -4.89 -1.95
N ASP A 257 22.66 -5.38 -0.99
CA ASP A 257 22.18 -6.77 -0.99
C ASP A 257 21.34 -7.08 -2.24
N VAL A 258 20.45 -6.15 -2.64
CA VAL A 258 19.66 -6.31 -3.87
C VAL A 258 20.56 -6.28 -5.10
N ILE A 259 21.50 -5.34 -5.19
CA ILE A 259 22.43 -5.25 -6.33
C ILE A 259 23.28 -6.52 -6.46
N LYS A 260 23.88 -6.97 -5.36
CA LYS A 260 24.73 -8.18 -5.32
C LYS A 260 23.97 -9.46 -5.60
N SER A 261 22.65 -9.46 -5.43
CA SER A 261 21.81 -10.64 -5.71
C SER A 261 21.78 -11.03 -7.19
N GLY A 262 21.97 -10.07 -8.10
CA GLY A 262 21.81 -10.27 -9.55
C GLY A 262 20.37 -10.63 -9.97
N LYS A 263 19.37 -10.46 -9.11
CA LYS A 263 17.96 -10.79 -9.40
C LYS A 263 17.23 -9.70 -10.20
N TYR A 264 17.76 -8.49 -10.19
CA TYR A 264 17.22 -7.35 -10.91
C TYR A 264 18.30 -6.67 -11.74
N GLU A 265 17.91 -6.14 -12.89
CA GLU A 265 18.74 -5.32 -13.76
C GLU A 265 17.88 -4.20 -14.36
N LEU A 266 18.50 -3.07 -14.67
CA LEU A 266 17.82 -2.02 -15.41
C LEU A 266 17.38 -2.56 -16.78
N GLN A 267 16.15 -2.27 -17.18
CA GLN A 267 15.61 -2.65 -18.46
C GLN A 267 16.34 -1.84 -19.54
N LEU A 268 17.39 -2.41 -20.13
CA LEU A 268 18.23 -1.73 -21.13
C LEU A 268 18.30 -2.53 -22.44
N THR A 269 17.23 -3.24 -22.78
CA THR A 269 17.17 -4.09 -23.98
C THR A 269 17.29 -3.31 -25.29
N LYS A 270 16.97 -2.01 -25.28
CA LYS A 270 17.06 -1.09 -26.42
C LYS A 270 17.97 0.10 -26.05
N PRO A 271 19.30 -0.02 -26.16
CA PRO A 271 20.23 1.01 -25.65
C PRO A 271 20.03 2.38 -26.31
N ASP A 272 19.57 2.41 -27.57
CA ASP A 272 19.33 3.63 -28.34
C ASP A 272 17.93 4.23 -28.10
N ASP A 273 17.05 3.53 -27.37
CA ASP A 273 15.67 3.96 -27.08
C ASP A 273 15.32 3.72 -25.60
N ARG A 274 15.90 4.55 -24.74
CA ARG A 274 15.68 4.51 -23.29
C ARG A 274 14.22 4.79 -22.92
N GLY A 275 13.52 5.62 -23.69
CA GLY A 275 12.10 5.89 -23.50
C GLY A 275 11.26 4.64 -23.71
N ARG A 276 11.54 3.88 -24.78
CA ARG A 276 10.88 2.60 -25.02
C ARG A 276 11.18 1.56 -23.96
N ASN A 277 12.42 1.49 -23.46
CA ASN A 277 12.75 0.59 -22.36
C ASN A 277 11.91 0.88 -21.11
N PHE A 278 11.78 2.16 -20.73
CA PHE A 278 10.97 2.56 -19.57
C PHE A 278 9.50 2.18 -19.76
N TYR A 279 8.94 2.47 -20.94
CA TYR A 279 7.59 2.04 -21.29
C TYR A 279 7.43 0.52 -21.19
N GLU A 280 8.37 -0.25 -21.73
CA GLU A 280 8.31 -1.70 -21.68
C GLU A 280 8.44 -2.23 -20.26
N ALA A 281 9.33 -1.68 -19.43
CA ALA A 281 9.42 -2.06 -18.03
C ALA A 281 8.08 -1.86 -17.29
N LEU A 282 7.37 -0.77 -17.51
CA LEU A 282 6.17 -0.48 -16.72
C LEU A 282 4.86 -0.99 -17.33
N SER A 283 4.77 -1.04 -18.67
CA SER A 283 3.53 -1.31 -19.39
C SER A 283 3.54 -2.67 -20.10
N VAL A 284 4.72 -3.23 -20.37
CA VAL A 284 4.87 -4.53 -21.04
C VAL A 284 5.35 -5.54 -20.01
N LYS A 285 4.45 -6.43 -19.58
CA LYS A 285 4.70 -7.38 -18.48
C LYS A 285 5.67 -8.51 -18.83
N GLU A 286 6.29 -8.48 -20.01
CA GLU A 286 7.13 -9.54 -20.51
C GLU A 286 8.60 -9.25 -20.22
N ASN A 287 9.31 -10.24 -19.66
CA ASN A 287 10.76 -10.20 -19.42
C ASN A 287 11.24 -8.95 -18.64
N ASN A 288 10.38 -8.38 -17.79
CA ASN A 288 10.76 -7.26 -16.93
C ASN A 288 11.65 -7.74 -15.80
N LYS A 289 12.83 -7.14 -15.69
CA LYS A 289 13.82 -7.43 -14.66
C LYS A 289 14.14 -6.22 -13.76
N GLU A 290 13.47 -5.10 -13.97
CA GLU A 290 13.72 -3.86 -13.22
C GLU A 290 12.71 -3.68 -12.08
N VAL A 291 11.44 -4.03 -12.31
CA VAL A 291 10.36 -3.79 -11.34
C VAL A 291 10.44 -4.79 -10.19
N ILE A 292 10.56 -4.25 -8.97
CA ILE A 292 10.73 -5.05 -7.74
C ILE A 292 9.38 -5.45 -7.13
N TRP A 293 8.44 -4.51 -7.08
CA TRP A 293 7.08 -4.75 -6.57
C TRP A 293 6.11 -3.74 -7.20
N ALA A 294 4.99 -4.24 -7.74
CA ALA A 294 3.99 -3.43 -8.43
C ALA A 294 2.58 -3.99 -8.24
N ARG A 295 1.57 -3.12 -8.43
CA ARG A 295 0.17 -3.54 -8.53
C ARG A 295 -0.10 -4.01 -9.96
N ASP A 296 -0.42 -5.29 -10.12
CA ASP A 296 -0.73 -5.87 -11.42
C ASP A 296 -2.23 -5.77 -11.75
N TYR A 297 -2.55 -5.35 -12.97
CA TYR A 297 -3.93 -5.21 -13.48
C TYR A 297 -4.16 -6.21 -14.62
N LYS A 298 -5.13 -7.11 -14.48
CA LYS A 298 -5.43 -8.16 -15.47
C LYS A 298 -6.93 -8.24 -15.77
N TYR A 299 -7.26 -8.19 -17.07
CA TYR A 299 -8.60 -8.46 -17.60
C TYR A 299 -8.82 -9.96 -17.86
N PRO A 300 -10.05 -10.50 -17.66
CA PRO A 300 -11.16 -9.88 -16.94
C PRO A 300 -10.88 -9.85 -15.42
N GLY A 301 -11.42 -8.86 -14.71
CA GLY A 301 -11.20 -8.70 -13.27
C GLY A 301 -10.80 -7.27 -12.92
N GLN A 302 -9.49 -7.04 -12.75
CA GLN A 302 -8.97 -5.76 -12.30
C GLN A 302 -8.30 -5.00 -13.46
N THR A 303 -8.92 -3.90 -13.88
CA THR A 303 -8.41 -2.98 -14.92
C THR A 303 -8.19 -1.58 -14.33
N ASN A 304 -7.52 -0.70 -15.07
CA ASN A 304 -7.41 0.73 -14.75
C ASN A 304 -7.81 1.56 -15.97
N GLY A 305 -8.21 2.81 -15.74
CA GLY A 305 -8.64 3.75 -16.78
C GLY A 305 -7.59 4.79 -17.17
N PHE A 306 -6.36 4.69 -16.67
CA PHE A 306 -5.36 5.77 -16.74
C PHE A 306 -5.08 6.21 -18.18
N THR A 307 -4.87 5.27 -19.10
CA THR A 307 -4.61 5.60 -20.51
C THR A 307 -5.82 6.24 -21.18
N GLN A 308 -7.03 5.78 -20.88
CA GLN A 308 -8.25 6.33 -21.47
C GLN A 308 -8.40 7.81 -21.10
N ILE A 309 -8.27 8.14 -19.82
CA ILE A 309 -8.56 9.50 -19.30
C ILE A 309 -7.40 10.51 -19.51
N ASN A 310 -6.19 10.03 -19.76
CA ASN A 310 -5.02 10.90 -20.06
C ASN A 310 -4.61 10.88 -21.53
N ILE A 311 -5.36 10.23 -22.41
CA ILE A 311 -5.06 10.26 -23.85
C ILE A 311 -5.14 11.72 -24.36
N PRO A 312 -4.26 12.14 -25.28
CA PRO A 312 -4.37 13.45 -25.90
C PRO A 312 -5.72 13.65 -26.58
N ALA A 313 -6.27 14.86 -26.49
CA ALA A 313 -7.61 15.15 -27.03
C ALA A 313 -7.75 14.87 -28.54
N SER A 314 -6.65 14.97 -29.29
CA SER A 314 -6.59 14.65 -30.73
C SER A 314 -6.75 13.16 -31.06
N HIS A 315 -6.54 12.28 -30.08
CA HIS A 315 -6.62 10.82 -30.24
C HIS A 315 -7.76 10.20 -29.42
N ALA A 316 -8.48 11.01 -28.65
CA ALA A 316 -9.58 10.53 -27.82
C ALA A 316 -10.83 10.26 -28.67
N GLU A 317 -11.46 9.11 -28.42
CA GLU A 317 -12.78 8.78 -28.99
C GLU A 317 -13.94 9.25 -28.10
N ASP A 318 -13.65 9.63 -26.85
CA ASP A 318 -14.61 10.05 -25.84
C ASP A 318 -14.27 11.45 -25.27
N ILE A 319 -15.13 11.95 -24.39
CA ILE A 319 -14.97 13.24 -23.69
C ILE A 319 -13.94 13.16 -22.55
N ASP A 320 -13.75 11.98 -21.96
CA ASP A 320 -12.81 11.76 -20.86
C ASP A 320 -11.38 11.63 -21.39
N ARG A 321 -10.63 12.73 -21.37
CA ARG A 321 -9.30 12.84 -21.98
C ARG A 321 -8.49 13.98 -21.37
N ALA A 322 -7.17 13.92 -21.54
CA ALA A 322 -6.24 14.98 -21.15
C ALA A 322 -6.40 15.49 -19.69
N TYR A 323 -6.79 14.62 -18.75
CA TYR A 323 -7.00 15.03 -17.35
C TYR A 323 -5.71 15.58 -16.72
N ALA A 324 -4.58 14.88 -16.87
CA ALA A 324 -3.27 15.33 -16.43
C ALA A 324 -2.33 15.56 -17.62
N GLY A 325 -1.89 16.80 -17.81
CA GLY A 325 -0.86 17.18 -18.79
C GLY A 325 0.45 17.55 -18.10
N PRO A 326 1.62 17.13 -18.62
CA PRO A 326 2.93 17.54 -18.06
C PRO A 326 3.06 19.06 -18.01
N ILE A 327 3.57 19.59 -16.89
CA ILE A 327 3.84 21.02 -16.78
C ILE A 327 5.14 21.40 -17.48
N LEU A 328 5.23 22.66 -17.93
CA LEU A 328 6.41 23.16 -18.65
C LEU A 328 7.70 23.03 -17.82
N ASN A 329 7.65 23.33 -16.52
CA ASN A 329 8.80 23.17 -15.63
C ASN A 329 9.39 21.76 -15.68
N LEU A 330 8.53 20.74 -15.56
CA LEU A 330 8.97 19.34 -15.63
C LEU A 330 9.58 19.01 -17.00
N VAL A 331 9.04 19.57 -18.08
CA VAL A 331 9.58 19.37 -19.44
C VAL A 331 10.95 20.04 -19.59
N GLU A 332 11.14 21.23 -19.03
CA GLU A 332 12.38 22.00 -19.08
C GLU A 332 13.46 21.45 -18.13
N ASP A 333 13.08 20.70 -17.10
CA ASP A 333 14.00 20.02 -16.19
C ASP A 333 14.73 18.82 -16.84
N TYR A 334 14.26 18.32 -18.00
CA TYR A 334 14.96 17.27 -18.73
C TYR A 334 16.29 17.78 -19.30
N GLU A 335 17.38 17.15 -18.89
CA GLU A 335 18.72 17.44 -19.40
C GLU A 335 18.83 17.18 -20.91
N TYR A 336 19.56 18.06 -21.61
CA TYR A 336 19.82 17.90 -23.03
C TYR A 336 20.91 16.86 -23.28
N ILE A 337 20.67 15.96 -24.25
CA ILE A 337 21.67 14.97 -24.69
C ILE A 337 22.89 15.59 -25.42
N ASN A 338 22.83 16.89 -25.73
CA ASN A 338 23.87 17.65 -26.41
C ASN A 338 23.73 19.15 -26.12
N ASN A 339 24.59 19.98 -26.72
CA ASN A 339 24.61 21.43 -26.51
C ASN A 339 23.50 22.20 -27.24
N ARG A 340 22.44 21.55 -27.72
CA ARG A 340 21.30 22.25 -28.33
C ARG A 340 20.61 23.08 -27.26
N ASN A 341 20.37 24.36 -27.55
CA ASN A 341 19.38 25.12 -26.80
C ASN A 341 17.98 24.55 -27.11
N GLY A 342 17.45 23.75 -26.19
CA GLY A 342 16.14 23.12 -26.30
C GLY A 342 15.02 23.89 -25.59
N GLU A 343 15.29 25.14 -25.17
CA GLU A 343 14.29 26.04 -24.61
C GLU A 343 13.07 26.10 -25.53
N ILE A 344 11.90 25.79 -24.95
CA ILE A 344 10.66 25.77 -25.70
C ILE A 344 10.31 27.21 -26.07
N LYS A 345 10.28 27.50 -27.37
CA LYS A 345 9.87 28.81 -27.85
C LYS A 345 8.38 28.97 -27.67
N ILE A 346 7.99 29.55 -26.54
CA ILE A 346 6.60 29.89 -26.22
C ILE A 346 6.16 31.21 -26.84
N ARG A 347 7.06 31.97 -27.46
CA ARG A 347 6.76 33.26 -28.10
C ARG A 347 7.35 33.36 -29.51
N ASP A 348 6.62 34.04 -30.40
CA ASP A 348 7.08 34.39 -31.74
C ASP A 348 8.10 35.56 -31.70
N ALA A 349 8.63 35.93 -32.88
CA ALA A 349 9.59 37.03 -32.99
C ALA A 349 8.98 38.41 -32.63
N GLN A 350 7.67 38.50 -32.54
CA GLN A 350 6.89 39.68 -32.19
C GLN A 350 6.50 39.68 -30.70
N GLY A 351 6.86 38.64 -29.94
CA GLY A 351 6.58 38.47 -28.52
C GLY A 351 5.19 37.91 -28.20
N ASN A 352 4.38 37.52 -29.19
CA ASN A 352 3.09 36.88 -28.96
C ASN A 352 3.28 35.43 -28.53
N TYR A 353 2.38 34.91 -27.69
CA TYR A 353 2.41 33.49 -27.36
C TYR A 353 2.12 32.63 -28.61
N ILE A 354 2.91 31.58 -28.77
CA ILE A 354 2.68 30.54 -29.78
C ILE A 354 1.67 29.56 -29.16
N PHE A 355 0.49 29.46 -29.75
CA PHE A 355 -0.61 28.58 -29.32
C PHE A 355 -0.69 27.32 -30.16
#